data_AF-A0A661DNQ3-F1
#
_entry.id   AF-A0A661DNQ3-F1
#
_cell.length_a   1.000
_cell.length_b   1.000
_cell.length_c   1.000
_cell.angle_alpha   90.00
_cell.angle_beta   90.00
_cell.angle_gamma   90.00
#
_symmetry.space_group_name_H-M   'P 1'
#
loop_
_entity.id
_entity.type
_entity.pdbx_description
1 polymer ?
#
loop_
_entity_poly.entity_id
_entity_poly.type
_entity_poly.pdbx_seq_one_letter_code
_entity_poly.pdbx_strand_id
1 'polypeptide(L)'
;MSSNISANWTSVNAACQPLVDSLIADAQALQLEISTLSNGTRIVDAGINCIGGLEAGRLIGEICMGGLGTATLGTNSGFDNWPWSV
;
A
#
# COMPACT_ATOMS: atom_id res chain seq x y z
N MET A 1 -2.77 31.90 -13.41
CA MET A 1 -3.94 31.96 -12.50
C MET A 1 -4.31 30.53 -12.05
N SER A 2 -3.43 29.87 -11.29
CA SER A 2 -3.71 28.56 -10.65
C SER A 2 -2.72 28.39 -9.50
N SER A 3 -2.92 29.08 -8.38
CA SER A 3 -1.93 29.04 -7.28
C SER A 3 -2.50 29.11 -5.87
N ASN A 4 -3.82 28.98 -5.68
CA ASN A 4 -4.43 29.05 -4.33
C ASN A 4 -5.40 27.91 -3.97
N ILE A 5 -5.62 26.92 -4.86
CA ILE A 5 -6.49 25.77 -4.52
C ILE A 5 -5.72 24.66 -3.78
N SER A 6 -4.41 24.48 -4.04
CA SER A 6 -3.66 23.36 -3.48
C SER A 6 -3.03 23.63 -2.09
N ALA A 7 -3.03 24.87 -1.61
CA ALA A 7 -2.24 25.26 -0.44
C ALA A 7 -2.83 24.82 0.92
N ASN A 8 -4.02 24.22 0.95
CA ASN A 8 -4.71 23.84 2.19
C ASN A 8 -5.23 22.39 2.20
N TRP A 9 -4.77 21.55 1.28
CA TRP A 9 -5.11 20.13 1.24
C TRP A 9 -3.96 19.29 1.79
N THR A 10 -4.31 18.27 2.57
CA THR A 10 -3.35 17.29 3.07
C THR A 10 -2.62 16.63 1.90
N SER A 11 -1.29 16.62 1.96
CA SER A 11 -0.49 15.85 1.00
C SER A 11 -0.72 14.36 1.22
N VAL A 12 -1.34 13.69 0.26
CA VAL A 12 -1.59 12.24 0.31
C VAL A 12 -0.30 11.43 0.36
N ASN A 13 0.77 11.91 -0.29
CA ASN A 13 2.09 11.28 -0.22
C ASN A 13 2.69 11.40 1.19
N ALA A 14 2.57 12.56 1.81
CA ALA A 14 3.07 12.75 3.18
C ALA A 14 2.23 11.94 4.19
N ALA A 15 0.91 11.86 3.97
CA ALA A 15 0.01 11.10 4.82
C ALA A 15 0.24 9.58 4.73
N CYS A 16 0.54 9.04 3.54
CA CYS A 16 0.82 7.61 3.39
C CYS A 16 2.28 7.20 3.69
N GLN A 17 3.22 8.14 3.80
CA GLN A 17 4.64 7.83 4.05
C GLN A 17 4.86 6.90 5.27
N PRO A 18 4.22 7.11 6.44
CA PRO A 18 4.38 6.20 7.58
C PRO A 18 3.89 4.77 7.30
N LEU A 19 2.86 4.61 6.44
CA LEU A 19 2.36 3.29 6.03
C LEU A 19 3.36 2.59 5.12
N VAL A 20 3.98 3.33 4.20
CA VAL A 20 5.05 2.80 3.32
C VAL A 20 6.27 2.38 4.15
N ASP A 21 6.67 3.19 5.12
CA ASP A 21 7.82 2.89 5.99
C ASP A 21 7.56 1.62 6.81
N SER A 22 6.35 1.46 7.35
CA SER A 22 5.94 0.26 8.08
C SER A 22 5.91 -0.98 7.18
N LEU A 23 5.35 -0.85 5.97
CA LEU A 23 5.32 -1.92 4.96
C LEU A 23 6.74 -2.43 4.64
N ILE A 24 7.69 -1.52 4.48
CA ILE A 24 9.10 -1.87 4.19
C ILE A 24 9.79 -2.47 5.42
N ALA A 25 9.52 -1.96 6.62
CA ALA A 25 10.09 -2.50 7.86
C ALA A 25 9.67 -3.95 8.08
N ASP A 26 8.43 -4.30 7.71
CA ASP A 26 7.86 -5.64 7.86
C ASP A 26 7.97 -6.51 6.61
N ALA A 27 8.79 -6.12 5.63
CA ALA A 27 8.88 -6.77 4.32
C ALA A 27 9.05 -8.30 4.38
N GLN A 28 9.87 -8.82 5.30
CA GLN A 28 10.05 -10.25 5.46
C GLN A 28 8.76 -10.96 5.93
N ALA A 29 8.06 -10.39 6.91
CA ALA A 29 6.82 -10.95 7.44
C ALA A 29 5.69 -10.89 6.40
N LEU A 30 5.70 -9.86 5.57
CA LEU A 30 4.74 -9.62 4.49
C LEU A 30 5.11 -10.33 3.17
N GLN A 31 6.21 -11.10 3.15
CA GLN A 31 6.72 -11.82 1.98
C GLN A 31 6.95 -10.92 0.76
N LEU A 32 7.52 -9.74 1.00
CA LEU A 32 7.88 -8.72 0.01
C LEU A 32 9.35 -8.81 -0.36
N GLU A 33 9.66 -8.42 -1.59
CA GLU A 33 11.03 -8.20 -2.05
C GLU A 33 11.30 -6.71 -2.22
N ILE A 34 12.36 -6.21 -1.59
CA ILE A 34 12.77 -4.81 -1.65
C ILE A 34 14.07 -4.70 -2.43
N SER A 35 14.08 -3.87 -3.48
CA SER A 35 15.29 -3.54 -4.21
C SER A 35 15.43 -2.02 -4.36
N THR A 36 16.64 -1.55 -4.63
CA THR A 36 16.90 -0.13 -4.90
C THR A 36 17.65 -0.03 -6.22
N LEU A 37 17.09 0.75 -7.14
CA LEU A 37 17.69 1.03 -8.44
C LEU A 37 18.90 1.96 -8.29
N SER A 38 19.75 2.02 -9.32
CA SER A 38 20.95 2.86 -9.34
C SER A 38 20.66 4.37 -9.22
N ASN A 39 19.43 4.80 -9.51
CA ASN A 39 18.97 6.19 -9.35
C ASN A 39 18.39 6.49 -7.96
N GLY A 40 18.41 5.54 -7.03
CA GLY A 40 17.87 5.68 -5.68
C GLY A 40 16.39 5.34 -5.52
N THR A 41 15.67 4.99 -6.60
CA THR A 41 14.28 4.53 -6.49
C THR A 41 14.23 3.19 -5.76
N ARG A 42 13.48 3.12 -4.66
CA ARG A 42 13.18 1.87 -3.97
C ARG A 42 11.96 1.21 -4.62
N ILE A 43 12.13 -0.04 -5.05
CA ILE A 43 11.05 -0.88 -5.58
C ILE A 43 10.61 -1.83 -4.46
N VAL A 44 9.30 -1.87 -4.23
CA VAL A 44 8.65 -2.85 -3.36
C VAL A 44 7.88 -3.81 -4.25
N ASP A 45 8.39 -5.02 -4.43
CA ASP A 45 7.68 -6.10 -5.10
C ASP A 45 6.80 -6.80 -4.06
N ALA A 46 5.51 -6.90 -4.37
CA ALA A 46 4.48 -7.47 -3.50
C ALA A 46 3.72 -8.63 -4.15
N GLY A 47 4.23 -9.22 -5.24
CA GLY A 47 3.58 -10.37 -5.89
C GLY A 47 4.05 -10.73 -7.30
N ILE A 48 5.09 -10.10 -7.84
CA ILE A 48 5.63 -10.43 -9.16
C ILE A 48 6.67 -11.55 -9.05
N ASN A 49 7.76 -11.32 -8.30
CA ASN A 49 8.81 -12.32 -8.05
C ASN A 49 8.71 -12.95 -6.67
N CYS A 50 8.02 -12.29 -5.74
CA CYS A 50 7.72 -12.80 -4.41
C CYS A 50 6.26 -13.28 -4.31
N ILE A 51 5.93 -14.00 -3.24
CA ILE A 51 4.58 -14.51 -3.01
C ILE A 51 3.61 -13.36 -2.66
N GLY A 52 4.06 -12.38 -1.88
CA GLY A 52 3.18 -11.38 -1.29
C GLY A 52 2.22 -11.98 -0.25
N GLY A 53 1.09 -11.31 0.00
CA GLY A 53 0.10 -11.81 0.95
C GLY A 53 -1.13 -10.92 1.09
N LEU A 54 -2.15 -11.44 1.79
CA LEU A 54 -3.41 -10.71 2.03
C LEU A 54 -3.16 -9.41 2.81
N GLU A 55 -2.32 -9.46 3.85
CA GLU A 55 -2.02 -8.28 4.66
C GLU A 55 -1.19 -7.25 3.91
N ALA A 56 -0.25 -7.69 3.06
CA ALA A 56 0.48 -6.81 2.16
C ALA A 56 -0.49 -6.07 1.22
N GLY A 57 -1.44 -6.80 0.62
CA GLY A 57 -2.48 -6.20 -0.22
C GLY A 57 -3.36 -5.21 0.53
N ARG A 58 -3.77 -5.54 1.76
CA ARG A 58 -4.58 -4.67 2.63
C ARG A 58 -3.87 -3.34 2.92
N LEU A 59 -2.61 -3.39 3.35
CA LEU A 59 -1.78 -2.22 3.63
C LEU A 59 -1.51 -1.38 2.38
N ILE A 60 -1.21 -2.04 1.24
CA ILE A 60 -1.04 -1.36 -0.05
C ILE A 60 -2.34 -0.65 -0.46
N GLY A 61 -3.51 -1.24 -0.20
CA GLY A 61 -4.80 -0.58 -0.42
C GLY A 61 -4.92 0.75 0.33
N GLU A 62 -4.53 0.80 1.60
CA GLU A 62 -4.53 2.04 2.39
C GLU A 62 -3.51 3.07 1.86
N ILE A 63 -2.35 2.61 1.40
CA ILE A 63 -1.35 3.47 0.73
C ILE A 63 -1.93 4.06 -0.57
N CYS A 64 -2.61 3.24 -1.38
CA CYS A 64 -3.28 3.67 -2.62
C CYS A 64 -4.39 4.70 -2.34
N MET A 65 -5.04 4.63 -1.18
CA MET A 65 -6.02 5.62 -0.70
C MET A 65 -5.35 6.87 -0.08
N GLY A 66 -4.03 7.02 -0.22
CA GLY A 66 -3.29 8.17 0.28
C GLY A 66 -3.18 8.23 1.81
N GLY A 67 -3.35 7.10 2.50
CA GLY A 67 -3.38 7.03 3.97
C GLY A 67 -4.61 7.68 4.60
N LEU A 68 -5.63 8.00 3.80
CA LEU A 68 -6.88 8.63 4.25
C LEU A 68 -8.06 7.66 4.31
N GLY A 69 -7.85 6.42 3.88
CA GLY A 69 -8.83 5.34 3.90
C GLY A 69 -8.35 4.16 4.72
N THR A 70 -9.28 3.29 5.11
CA THR A 70 -9.02 2.06 5.84
C THR A 70 -9.48 0.88 5.01
N ALA A 71 -8.71 -0.21 5.00
CA ALA A 71 -9.06 -1.46 4.34
C ALA A 71 -9.09 -2.59 5.38
N THR A 72 -10.09 -3.47 5.30
CA THR A 72 -10.26 -4.57 6.26
C THR A 72 -10.55 -5.86 5.51
N LEU A 73 -9.82 -6.92 5.86
CA LEU A 73 -10.09 -8.24 5.31
C LEU A 73 -11.38 -8.81 5.92
N GLY A 74 -12.33 -9.15 5.07
CA GLY A 74 -13.54 -9.90 5.43
C GLY A 74 -13.50 -11.31 4.87
N THR A 75 -14.23 -12.23 5.52
CA THR A 75 -14.31 -13.65 5.14
C THR A 75 -15.57 -13.98 4.34
N ASN A 76 -16.24 -12.96 3.80
CA ASN A 76 -17.40 -13.15 2.93
C ASN A 76 -17.42 -12.06 1.85
N SER A 77 -17.08 -12.42 0.63
CA SER A 77 -17.13 -11.52 -0.52
C SER A 77 -18.50 -11.49 -1.21
N GLY A 78 -19.39 -12.44 -0.91
CA GLY A 78 -20.60 -12.69 -1.69
C GLY A 78 -20.41 -13.51 -2.97
N PHE A 79 -19.19 -13.98 -3.27
CA PHE A 79 -18.89 -14.83 -4.42
C PHE A 79 -18.52 -16.27 -4.01
N ASP A 80 -19.12 -17.26 -4.66
CA ASP A 80 -18.98 -18.69 -4.34
C ASP A 80 -17.53 -19.20 -4.34
N ASN A 81 -16.69 -18.67 -5.22
CA ASN A 81 -15.31 -19.14 -5.43
C ASN A 81 -14.24 -18.19 -4.85
N TRP A 82 -14.64 -17.18 -4.08
CA TRP A 82 -13.70 -16.20 -3.55
C TRP A 82 -14.12 -15.81 -2.12
N PRO A 83 -13.53 -16.37 -1.06
CA PRO A 83 -14.04 -16.14 0.29
C PRO A 83 -13.65 -14.76 0.86
N TRP A 84 -12.75 -14.00 0.22
CA TRP A 84 -12.16 -12.79 0.81
C TRP A 84 -12.81 -11.50 0.28
N SER A 85 -13.07 -10.54 1.16
CA SER A 85 -13.38 -9.14 0.80
C SER A 85 -12.33 -8.20 1.35
N VAL A 86 -12.13 -7.05 0.72
CA VAL A 86 -11.27 -5.96 1.22
C VAL A 86 -11.98 -4.62 1.12
#